data_AF-A0A061NT29-F1
#
_entry.id   AF-A0A061NT29-F1
#
_cell.length_a   1.000
_cell.length_b   1.000
_cell.length_c   1.000
_cell.angle_alpha   90.00
_cell.angle_beta   90.00
_cell.angle_gamma   90.00
#
_symmetry.space_group_name_H-M   'P 1'
#
loop_
_entity.id
_entity.type
_entity.pdbx_description
1 polymer ?
#
loop_
_entity_poly.entity_id
_entity_poly.type
_entity_poly.pdbx_seq_one_letter_code
_entity_poly.pdbx_strand_id
1 'polypeptide(L)'
;MSNLNALHELTIKLYDHLTLPLPTNDDDRDQYIEKVDRYLERRELRLSSLHQVERNKKTMIVAKEIMDMNNKIDMKLQEVRSVIGRDLHRVRAQKQINDQYEGTTPSQQPMTSYYFDQKN
;
A
#
# COMPACT_ATOMS: atom_id res chain seq x y z
N MET A 1 -7.84 -25.37 19.28
CA MET A 1 -8.27 -25.13 17.88
C MET A 1 -7.36 -25.91 16.93
N SER A 2 -7.87 -26.41 15.80
CA SER A 2 -7.03 -27.04 14.76
C SER A 2 -6.14 -25.99 14.08
N ASN A 3 -4.89 -26.34 13.73
CA ASN A 3 -3.98 -25.46 12.99
C ASN A 3 -4.60 -24.98 11.65
N LEU A 4 -5.41 -25.82 11.01
CA LEU A 4 -6.14 -25.46 9.79
C LEU A 4 -7.19 -24.37 10.07
N ASN A 5 -7.91 -24.46 11.18
CA ASN A 5 -8.91 -23.44 11.54
C ASN A 5 -8.24 -22.11 11.88
N ALA A 6 -7.09 -22.13 12.57
CA ALA A 6 -6.33 -20.92 12.84
C ALA A 6 -5.82 -20.26 11.55
N LEU A 7 -5.40 -21.06 10.57
CA LEU A 7 -5.03 -20.58 9.24
C LEU A 7 -6.24 -19.98 8.51
N HIS A 8 -7.40 -20.61 8.60
CA HIS A 8 -8.64 -20.11 8.03
C HIS A 8 -9.04 -18.75 8.64
N GLU A 9 -9.02 -18.63 9.97
CA GLU A 9 -9.30 -17.37 10.66
C GLU A 9 -8.35 -16.24 10.25
N LEU A 10 -7.06 -16.53 10.08
CA LEU A 10 -6.10 -15.53 9.58
C LEU A 10 -6.39 -15.14 8.13
N THR A 11 -6.78 -16.11 7.30
CA THR A 11 -7.15 -15.86 5.90
C THR A 11 -8.38 -14.97 5.81
N ILE A 12 -9.39 -15.20 6.66
CA ILE A 12 -10.57 -14.33 6.78
C ILE A 12 -10.17 -12.92 7.23
N LYS A 13 -9.40 -12.79 8.32
CA LYS A 13 -8.98 -11.48 8.84
C LYS A 13 -8.16 -10.67 7.84
N LEU A 14 -7.31 -11.32 7.07
CA LEU A 14 -6.55 -10.68 6.00
C LEU A 14 -7.48 -10.19 4.90
N TYR A 15 -8.38 -11.05 4.42
CA TYR A 15 -9.36 -10.68 3.40
C TYR A 15 -10.25 -9.52 3.86
N ASP A 16 -10.81 -9.59 5.07
CA ASP A 16 -11.66 -8.54 5.62
C ASP A 16 -10.92 -7.20 5.67
N HIS A 17 -9.67 -7.20 6.15
CA HIS A 17 -8.84 -5.99 6.19
C HIS A 17 -8.53 -5.45 4.79
N LEU A 18 -8.29 -6.33 3.82
CA LEU A 18 -8.08 -5.96 2.40
C LEU A 18 -9.35 -5.43 1.72
N THR A 19 -10.53 -5.72 2.25
CA THR A 19 -11.80 -5.17 1.74
C THR A 19 -12.15 -3.80 2.32
N LEU A 20 -11.46 -3.37 3.38
CA LEU A 20 -11.62 -2.02 3.91
C LEU A 20 -11.14 -0.98 2.89
N PRO A 21 -11.76 0.20 2.83
CA PRO A 21 -11.29 1.28 1.98
C PRO A 21 -9.86 1.68 2.37
N LEU A 22 -9.04 1.94 1.35
CA LEU A 22 -7.68 2.42 1.53
C LEU A 22 -7.68 3.77 2.26
N PRO A 23 -6.90 3.92 3.34
CA PRO A 23 -6.77 5.20 4.02
C PRO A 23 -6.20 6.30 3.11
N THR A 24 -6.68 7.52 3.32
CA THR A 24 -6.30 8.69 2.52
C THR A 24 -5.14 9.47 3.12
N ASN A 25 -4.94 9.42 4.43
CA ASN A 25 -3.77 9.99 5.08
C ASN A 25 -2.62 8.98 5.13
N ASP A 26 -1.39 9.49 5.27
CA ASP A 26 -0.17 8.67 5.20
C ASP A 26 -0.01 7.79 6.45
N ASP A 27 -0.27 8.30 7.65
CA ASP A 27 -0.09 7.56 8.90
C ASP A 27 -1.01 6.32 9.01
N ASP A 28 -2.30 6.46 8.68
CA ASP A 28 -3.24 5.33 8.70
C ASP A 28 -2.94 4.35 7.56
N ARG A 29 -2.37 4.83 6.45
CA ARG A 29 -1.96 3.98 5.33
C ARG A 29 -0.75 3.13 5.72
N ASP A 30 0.23 3.69 6.41
CA ASP A 30 1.35 2.93 6.94
C ASP A 30 0.88 1.88 7.95
N GLN A 31 -0.03 2.24 8.87
CA GLN A 31 -0.64 1.27 9.78
C GLN A 31 -1.45 0.19 9.06
N TYR A 32 -2.14 0.55 7.99
CA TYR A 32 -2.89 -0.39 7.16
C TYR A 32 -1.95 -1.42 6.52
N ILE A 33 -0.85 -0.97 5.92
CA ILE A 33 0.16 -1.82 5.28
C ILE A 33 0.83 -2.72 6.32
N GLU A 34 1.25 -2.16 7.45
CA GLU A 34 1.87 -2.93 8.54
C GLU A 34 0.93 -4.02 9.06
N LYS A 35 -0.39 -3.76 9.10
CA LYS A 35 -1.38 -4.77 9.49
C LYS A 35 -1.53 -5.87 8.42
N VAL A 36 -1.47 -5.54 7.14
CA VAL A 36 -1.43 -6.53 6.05
C VAL A 36 -0.19 -7.42 6.19
N ASP A 37 0.98 -6.83 6.40
CA ASP A 37 2.25 -7.56 6.56
C ASP A 37 2.20 -8.52 7.74
N ARG A 38 1.73 -8.05 8.91
CA ARG A 38 1.55 -8.92 10.08
C ARG A 38 0.60 -10.09 9.82
N TYR A 39 -0.46 -9.90 9.03
CA TYR A 39 -1.34 -11.01 8.68
C TYR A 39 -0.65 -12.02 7.74
N LEU A 40 0.10 -11.54 6.75
CA LEU A 40 0.84 -12.37 5.81
C LEU A 40 1.92 -13.20 6.53
N GLU A 41 2.72 -12.58 7.39
CA GLU A 41 3.76 -13.27 8.18
C GLU A 41 3.15 -14.35 9.07
N ARG A 42 2.10 -14.02 9.82
CA ARG A 42 1.42 -15.00 10.69
C ARG A 42 0.81 -16.15 9.89
N ARG A 43 0.32 -15.87 8.68
CA ARG A 43 -0.24 -16.89 7.78
C ARG A 43 0.85 -17.82 7.27
N GLU A 44 2.01 -17.30 6.88
CA GLU A 44 3.18 -18.06 6.43
C GLU A 44 3.73 -18.97 7.53
N LEU A 45 3.85 -18.45 8.76
CA LEU A 45 4.25 -19.25 9.92
C LEU A 45 3.28 -20.41 10.19
N ARG A 46 1.99 -20.22 9.93
CA ARG A 46 0.98 -21.28 10.10
C ARG A 46 1.03 -22.30 8.97
N LEU A 47 1.20 -21.85 7.73
CA LEU A 47 1.36 -22.73 6.56
C LEU A 47 2.60 -23.62 6.69
N SER A 48 3.74 -23.04 7.05
CA SER A 48 4.98 -23.80 7.28
C SER A 48 4.87 -24.80 8.42
N SER A 49 4.03 -24.54 9.43
CA SER A 49 3.77 -25.50 10.52
C SER A 49 2.75 -26.61 10.15
N LEU A 50 2.07 -26.50 9.00
CA LEU A 50 0.94 -27.34 8.60
C LEU A 50 1.41 -28.66 7.95
N HIS A 51 2.14 -29.50 8.68
CA HIS A 51 2.76 -30.71 8.11
C HIS A 51 1.78 -31.89 7.92
N GLN A 52 0.75 -32.01 8.76
CA GLN A 52 -0.29 -33.02 8.62
C GLN A 52 -1.63 -32.45 9.09
N VAL A 53 -2.61 -32.49 8.20
CA VAL A 53 -4.01 -32.27 8.53
C VAL A 53 -4.75 -33.57 8.29
N GLU A 54 -5.52 -33.99 9.29
CA GLU A 54 -6.40 -35.15 9.16
C GLU A 54 -7.33 -34.97 7.96
N ARG A 55 -7.33 -35.93 7.03
CA ARG A 55 -8.18 -35.87 5.84
C ARG A 55 -9.58 -36.37 6.20
N ASN A 56 -10.49 -35.43 6.44
CA ASN A 56 -11.91 -35.71 6.63
C ASN A 56 -12.76 -34.65 5.92
N LYS A 57 -14.08 -34.88 5.83
CA LYS A 57 -14.99 -33.98 5.10
C LYS A 57 -14.92 -32.53 5.62
N LYS A 58 -14.78 -32.35 6.94
CA LYS A 58 -14.72 -31.02 7.57
C LYS A 58 -13.43 -30.28 7.20
N THR A 59 -12.28 -30.94 7.28
CA THR A 59 -10.99 -30.33 6.94
C THR A 59 -10.88 -30.02 5.44
N MET A 60 -11.47 -30.84 4.57
CA MET A 60 -11.53 -30.56 3.14
C MET A 60 -12.37 -29.32 2.81
N ILE A 61 -13.50 -29.10 3.50
CA ILE A 61 -14.32 -27.90 3.31
C ILE A 61 -13.50 -26.66 3.67
N VAL A 62 -12.87 -26.64 4.86
CA VAL A 62 -12.07 -25.51 5.32
C VAL A 62 -10.85 -25.27 4.41
N ALA A 63 -10.18 -26.33 3.95
CA ALA A 63 -9.06 -26.21 3.03
C ALA A 63 -9.49 -25.59 1.69
N LYS A 64 -10.67 -25.96 1.17
CA LYS A 64 -11.22 -25.37 -0.04
C LYS A 64 -11.56 -23.90 0.16
N GLU A 65 -12.18 -23.53 1.27
CA GLU A 65 -12.47 -22.12 1.59
C GLU A 65 -11.19 -21.28 1.62
N ILE A 66 -10.12 -21.77 2.26
CA ILE A 66 -8.80 -21.10 2.26
C ILE A 66 -8.28 -20.92 0.82
N MET A 67 -8.34 -21.96 -0.02
CA MET A 67 -7.89 -21.88 -1.42
C MET A 67 -8.69 -20.86 -2.23
N ASP A 68 -10.03 -20.87 -2.11
CA ASP A 68 -10.91 -19.95 -2.80
C ASP A 68 -10.67 -18.49 -2.37
N MET A 69 -10.34 -18.27 -1.09
CA MET A 69 -9.99 -16.95 -0.56
C MET A 69 -8.62 -16.46 -1.02
N ASN A 70 -7.64 -17.34 -1.24
CA ASN A 70 -6.30 -16.93 -1.68
C ASN A 70 -6.36 -16.16 -3.01
N ASN A 71 -7.12 -16.66 -3.98
CA ASN A 71 -7.29 -15.97 -5.26
C ASN A 71 -7.86 -14.56 -5.08
N LYS A 72 -8.83 -14.39 -4.16
CA LYS A 72 -9.43 -13.07 -3.88
C LYS A 72 -8.45 -12.15 -3.17
N ILE A 73 -7.66 -12.69 -2.23
CA ILE A 73 -6.61 -11.96 -1.51
C ILE A 73 -5.54 -11.49 -2.50
N ASP A 74 -5.09 -12.34 -3.43
CA ASP A 74 -4.09 -11.99 -4.44
C ASP A 74 -4.58 -10.84 -5.33
N MET A 75 -5.83 -10.91 -5.80
CA MET A 75 -6.45 -9.82 -6.57
C MET A 75 -6.50 -8.52 -5.77
N LYS A 76 -6.87 -8.58 -4.48
CA LYS A 76 -6.96 -7.41 -3.61
C LYS A 76 -5.60 -6.79 -3.28
N LEU A 77 -4.58 -7.61 -3.04
CA LEU A 77 -3.21 -7.15 -2.84
C LEU A 77 -2.67 -6.43 -4.09
N GLN A 78 -2.97 -6.95 -5.28
CA GLN A 78 -2.62 -6.29 -6.53
C GLN A 78 -3.34 -4.95 -6.70
N GLU A 79 -4.63 -4.88 -6.37
CA GLU A 79 -5.40 -3.64 -6.39
C GLU A 79 -4.80 -2.58 -5.47
N VAL A 80 -4.53 -2.95 -4.21
CA VAL A 80 -3.91 -2.09 -3.19
C VAL A 80 -2.55 -1.58 -3.65
N ARG A 81 -1.68 -2.49 -4.13
CA ARG A 81 -0.35 -2.13 -4.65
C ARG A 81 -0.44 -1.16 -5.83
N SER A 82 -1.41 -1.36 -6.72
CA SER A 82 -1.63 -0.51 -7.88
C SER A 82 -2.07 0.90 -7.49
N VAL A 83 -2.96 1.04 -6.49
CA VAL A 83 -3.37 2.35 -5.94
C VAL A 83 -2.17 3.09 -5.35
N ILE A 84 -1.40 2.44 -4.47
CA ILE A 84 -0.22 3.03 -3.83
C ILE A 84 0.81 3.46 -4.88
N GLY A 85 1.04 2.62 -5.90
CA GLY A 85 1.94 2.96 -7.02
C GLY A 85 1.52 4.22 -7.77
N ARG A 86 0.22 4.37 -8.08
CA ARG A 86 -0.31 5.58 -8.75
C ARG A 86 -0.13 6.84 -7.91
N ASP A 87 -0.38 6.75 -6.60
CA ASP A 87 -0.22 7.88 -5.68
C ASP A 87 1.24 8.37 -5.66
N LEU A 88 2.21 7.44 -5.59
CA LEU A 88 3.64 7.78 -5.64
C LEU A 88 4.04 8.45 -6.96
N HIS A 89 3.51 7.96 -8.09
CA HIS A 89 3.75 8.59 -9.39
C HIS A 89 3.17 10.02 -9.44
N ARG A 90 1.97 10.24 -8.89
CA ARG A 90 1.35 11.57 -8.82
C ARG A 90 2.17 12.54 -7.97
N VAL A 91 2.65 12.11 -6.80
CA VAL A 91 3.49 12.94 -5.92
C VAL A 91 4.81 13.30 -6.60
N ARG A 92 5.47 12.35 -7.27
CA ARG A 92 6.71 12.61 -8.03
C ARG A 92 6.48 13.58 -9.18
N ALA A 93 5.40 13.41 -9.94
CA ALA A 93 5.03 14.32 -11.02
C ALA A 93 4.74 15.74 -10.50
N GLN A 94 4.01 15.86 -9.38
CA GLN A 94 3.74 17.15 -8.75
C GLN A 94 5.04 17.82 -8.27
N LYS A 95 5.97 17.06 -7.69
CA LYS A 95 7.27 17.58 -7.28
C LYS A 95 8.08 18.07 -8.47
N GLN A 96 8.15 17.30 -9.57
CA GLN A 96 8.83 17.73 -10.79
C GLN A 96 8.24 19.03 -11.37
N ILE A 97 6.91 19.17 -11.33
CA ILE A 97 6.23 20.38 -11.77
C ILE A 97 6.57 21.56 -10.84
N ASN A 98 6.52 21.38 -9.53
CA ASN A 98 6.87 22.43 -8.56
C ASN A 98 8.34 22.86 -8.67
N ASP A 99 9.28 21.92 -8.82
CA ASP A 99 10.71 22.21 -9.00
C ASP A 99 10.95 23.01 -10.31
N GLN A 100 10.16 22.76 -11.37
CA GLN A 100 10.20 23.54 -12.62
C GLN A 100 9.67 24.97 -12.43
N TYR A 101 8.68 25.18 -11.57
CA TYR A 101 8.12 26.52 -11.29
C TYR A 101 8.98 27.31 -10.29
N GLU A 102 9.54 26.67 -9.25
CA GLU A 102 10.46 27.34 -8.30
C GLU A 102 11.77 27.75 -8.98
N GLY A 103 12.24 27.00 -9.98
CA GLY A 103 13.38 27.38 -10.83
C GLY A 103 13.13 28.56 -11.78
N THR A 104 11.88 29.04 -11.87
CA THR A 104 11.51 30.21 -12.70
C THR A 104 11.23 31.48 -11.91
N THR A 105 11.37 31.49 -10.58
CA THR A 105 11.43 32.73 -9.80
C THR A 105 12.75 33.45 -10.09
N PRO A 106 12.77 34.63 -10.75
CA PRO A 106 14.00 35.37 -10.95
C PRO A 106 14.40 36.00 -9.61
N SER A 107 15.28 35.31 -8.87
CA SER A 107 16.02 35.95 -7.79
C SER A 107 17.06 36.88 -8.41
N GLN A 108 16.81 38.18 -8.28
CA GLN A 108 17.82 39.25 -8.20
C GLN A 108 18.87 39.30 -9.33
N GLN A 109 18.50 39.93 -10.45
CA GLN A 109 19.47 40.79 -11.14
C GLN A 109 19.45 42.14 -10.40
N PRO A 110 20.58 42.69 -9.92
CA PRO A 110 20.63 44.09 -9.55
C PRO A 110 20.52 44.89 -10.84
N MET A 111 19.30 45.29 -11.21
CA MET A 111 19.09 46.29 -12.26
C MET A 111 19.68 47.60 -11.74
N THR A 112 20.94 47.81 -12.10
CA THR A 112 21.67 49.06 -12.01
C THR A 112 20.75 50.21 -12.40
N SER A 113 20.41 51.03 -11.41
CA SER A 113 19.71 52.30 -11.59
C SER A 113 20.64 53.23 -12.38
N TYR A 114 20.50 53.23 -13.71
CA TYR A 114 21.08 54.28 -14.54
C TYR A 114 20.15 55.50 -14.47
N TYR A 115 20.44 56.37 -13.51
CA TYR A 115 19.99 57.75 -13.50
C TYR A 115 20.49 58.43 -14.78
N PHE A 116 19.57 58.73 -15.71
CA PHE A 116 19.82 59.70 -16.76
C PHE A 116 19.55 61.09 -16.18
N ASP A 117 20.61 61.76 -15.71
CA ASP A 117 20.66 63.22 -15.67
C ASP A 117 21.22 63.68 -17.02
N GLN A 118 20.41 64.37 -17.81
CA GLN A 118 20.93 65.36 -18.75
C GLN A 118 20.03 66.59 -18.71
N LYS A 119 20.45 67.55 -17.89
CA LYS A 119 20.28 68.98 -18.14
C LYS A 119 20.99 69.39 -19.44
N ASN A 120 20.24 69.91 -20.40
CA ASN A 120 20.43 71.19 -21.11
C ASN A 120 19.54 71.26 -22.35
#